data_AF-A0A3A5VI06-F1
#
_entry.id   AF-A0A3A5VI06-F1
#
_cell.length_a   1.000
_cell.length_b   1.000
_cell.length_c   1.000
_cell.angle_alpha   90.00
_cell.angle_beta   90.00
_cell.angle_gamma   90.00
#
_symmetry.space_group_name_H-M   'P 1'
#
loop_
_entity.id
_entity.type
_entity.pdbx_description
1 polymer ?
#
loop_
_entity_poly.entity_id
_entity_poly.type
_entity_poly.pdbx_seq_one_letter_code
_entity_poly.pdbx_strand_id
1 'polypeptide(L)'
;MSAAQDYYEQVLGMGHSPENALAYTRQHYPNFVPGTADALAAPVMTPVSQQAVPAVQPVAQPVIAAAPAMAAPVAAVAPIEAPGTPQPNAYAPMAATPLPTGGTTPMMWGAVACIVFALLLSMAGQFSHTWLVNNEEDAGGLTAGLTTVRADCSEANPVDGFTKQEVVDQCKAFSSILFSEDMEAASAENKTVDQIGNVHVGDYEDYCNNMYAFTSPIAMGDQDALSNLSEVRDTCLETPAAGSTGGMVLWLGSIGALLGMVMLSAGAIGRTLPAEAEKHGKWAGMAAGVLMLLAVLVWWLLLPDTDADTSAGMGVWMTVLGGVLAIVAGVLAFLDQK
;
A
#
# COMPACT_ATOMS: atom_id res chain seq x y z
N MET A 1 -43.46 -19.68 8.14
CA MET A 1 -43.05 -18.70 9.18
C MET A 1 -43.18 -17.31 8.56
N SER A 2 -43.38 -16.26 9.36
CA SER A 2 -43.39 -14.90 8.82
C SER A 2 -41.96 -14.44 8.54
N ALA A 3 -41.74 -13.63 7.51
CA ALA A 3 -40.41 -13.06 7.21
C ALA A 3 -39.74 -12.39 8.43
N ALA A 4 -40.54 -11.79 9.33
CA ALA A 4 -40.04 -11.20 10.57
C ALA A 4 -39.49 -12.24 11.58
N GLN A 5 -40.05 -13.45 11.60
CA GLN A 5 -39.60 -14.55 12.46
C GLN A 5 -38.30 -15.15 11.90
N ASP A 6 -38.22 -15.33 10.58
CA ASP A 6 -37.01 -15.84 9.91
C ASP A 6 -35.84 -14.87 10.10
N TYR A 7 -36.08 -13.56 9.98
CA TYR A 7 -35.08 -12.52 10.26
C TYR A 7 -34.62 -12.53 11.73
N TYR A 8 -35.55 -12.66 12.68
CA TYR A 8 -35.21 -12.76 14.10
C TYR A 8 -34.35 -13.99 14.42
N GLU A 9 -34.67 -15.16 13.84
CA GLU A 9 -33.89 -16.39 14.00
C GLU A 9 -32.52 -16.31 13.34
N GLN A 10 -32.40 -15.62 12.20
CA GLN A 10 -31.12 -15.34 11.56
C GLN A 10 -30.21 -14.48 12.46
N VAL A 11 -30.75 -13.41 13.06
CA VAL A 11 -29.98 -12.54 13.97
C VAL A 11 -29.54 -13.30 15.23
N LEU A 12 -30.39 -14.21 15.75
CA LEU A 12 -29.99 -15.13 16.81
C LEU A 12 -28.87 -16.08 16.37
N GLY A 13 -28.93 -16.59 15.12
CA GLY A 13 -27.90 -17.45 14.53
C GLY A 13 -26.54 -16.79 14.39
N MET A 14 -26.50 -15.45 14.30
CA MET A 14 -25.26 -14.65 14.31
C MET A 14 -24.67 -14.42 15.71
N GLY A 15 -25.29 -15.00 16.77
CA GLY A 15 -24.77 -14.95 18.14
C GLY A 15 -25.22 -13.75 18.98
N HIS A 16 -26.16 -12.94 18.48
CA HIS A 16 -26.74 -11.85 19.27
C HIS A 16 -27.66 -12.39 20.38
N SER A 17 -27.73 -11.68 21.52
CA SER A 17 -28.69 -12.02 22.57
C SER A 17 -30.13 -11.82 22.08
N PRO A 18 -31.14 -12.52 22.66
CA PRO A 18 -32.54 -12.36 22.27
C PRO A 18 -33.05 -10.92 22.33
N GLU A 19 -32.59 -10.12 23.30
CA GLU A 19 -32.96 -8.71 23.44
C GLU A 19 -32.42 -7.86 22.29
N ASN A 20 -31.16 -8.10 21.88
CA ASN A 20 -30.55 -7.41 20.75
C ASN A 20 -31.18 -7.84 19.43
N ALA A 21 -31.42 -9.14 19.24
CA ALA A 21 -32.10 -9.67 18.06
C ALA A 21 -33.50 -9.07 17.91
N LEU A 22 -34.24 -8.90 19.02
CA LEU A 22 -35.55 -8.26 19.02
C LEU A 22 -35.47 -6.78 18.63
N ALA A 23 -34.48 -6.05 19.15
CA ALA A 23 -34.26 -4.65 18.82
C ALA A 23 -33.97 -4.45 17.32
N TYR A 24 -33.05 -5.25 16.75
CA TYR A 24 -32.76 -5.24 15.31
C TYR A 24 -33.97 -5.60 14.46
N THR A 25 -34.72 -6.63 14.87
CA THR A 25 -35.92 -7.06 14.14
C THR A 25 -36.98 -5.97 14.16
N ARG A 26 -37.16 -5.24 15.27
CA ARG A 26 -38.14 -4.14 15.38
C ARG A 26 -37.80 -2.88 14.58
N GLN A 27 -36.54 -2.70 14.18
CA GLN A 27 -36.19 -1.62 13.25
C GLN A 27 -36.82 -1.84 11.87
N HIS A 28 -36.93 -3.10 11.44
CA HIS A 28 -37.49 -3.48 10.13
C HIS A 28 -38.97 -3.91 10.24
N TYR A 29 -39.36 -4.47 11.39
CA TYR A 29 -40.71 -4.96 11.68
C TYR A 29 -41.22 -4.41 13.03
N PRO A 30 -41.71 -3.16 13.08
CA PRO A 30 -41.99 -2.43 14.33
C PRO A 30 -42.93 -3.14 15.31
N ASN A 31 -43.86 -3.95 14.79
CA ASN A 31 -44.87 -4.66 15.58
C ASN A 31 -44.49 -6.11 15.89
N PHE A 32 -43.26 -6.54 15.57
CA PHE A 32 -42.84 -7.92 15.80
C PHE A 32 -42.87 -8.28 17.29
N VAL A 33 -43.42 -9.46 17.58
CA VAL A 33 -43.42 -10.13 18.87
C VAL A 33 -43.01 -11.60 18.61
N PRO A 34 -41.90 -12.09 19.18
CA PRO A 34 -41.44 -13.46 18.95
C PRO A 34 -42.48 -14.50 19.39
N GLY A 35 -42.74 -15.51 18.55
CA GLY A 35 -43.57 -16.67 18.91
C GLY A 35 -45.08 -16.48 18.83
N THR A 36 -45.59 -15.30 18.45
CA THR A 36 -47.00 -15.12 18.10
C THR A 36 -47.16 -15.31 16.60
N ALA A 37 -47.69 -16.47 16.19
CA ALA A 37 -48.07 -16.71 14.80
C ALA A 37 -49.32 -15.88 14.46
N ASP A 38 -49.12 -14.63 14.03
CA ASP A 38 -50.21 -13.79 13.56
C ASP A 38 -50.70 -14.23 12.18
N ALA A 39 -52.03 -14.32 12.05
CA ALA A 39 -52.72 -14.65 10.81
C ALA A 39 -52.55 -13.51 9.80
N LEU A 40 -51.98 -13.83 8.64
CA LEU A 40 -51.66 -12.91 7.55
C LEU A 40 -52.91 -12.15 7.05
N ALA A 41 -52.84 -10.82 7.08
CA ALA A 41 -53.58 -9.96 6.15
C ALA A 41 -52.61 -9.51 5.03
N ALA A 42 -53.09 -9.54 3.78
CA ALA A 42 -52.29 -9.27 2.59
C ALA A 42 -51.71 -7.84 2.55
N PRO A 43 -50.50 -7.63 2.01
CA PRO A 43 -49.83 -6.34 2.03
C PRO A 43 -50.44 -5.36 1.02
N VAL A 44 -50.84 -4.20 1.52
CA VAL A 44 -51.08 -2.98 0.74
C VAL A 44 -49.77 -2.21 0.70
N MET A 45 -49.24 -1.97 -0.50
CA MET A 45 -48.06 -1.13 -0.71
C MET A 45 -48.42 0.34 -0.48
N THR A 46 -47.77 0.99 0.49
CA THR A 46 -47.74 2.46 0.60
C THR A 46 -46.30 2.95 0.63
N PRO A 47 -46.02 4.12 0.01
CA PRO A 47 -44.67 4.65 -0.16
C PRO A 47 -44.04 5.08 1.18
N VAL A 48 -42.79 4.66 1.38
CA VAL A 48 -41.99 4.98 2.57
C VAL A 48 -41.57 6.44 2.54
N SER A 49 -41.98 7.18 3.56
CA SER A 49 -41.46 8.51 3.88
C SER A 49 -40.27 8.35 4.83
N GLN A 50 -39.13 8.95 4.47
CA GLN A 50 -37.91 8.94 5.29
C GLN A 50 -38.12 9.74 6.58
N GLN A 51 -37.84 9.12 7.73
CA GLN A 51 -37.81 9.79 9.03
C GLN A 51 -36.36 9.93 9.48
N ALA A 52 -35.96 11.16 9.81
CA ALA A 52 -34.62 11.53 10.22
C ALA A 52 -34.19 10.84 11.53
N VAL A 53 -32.98 10.26 11.52
CA VAL A 53 -32.34 9.65 12.69
C VAL A 53 -31.60 10.74 13.50
N PRO A 54 -31.66 10.73 14.84
CA PRO A 54 -30.97 11.72 15.68
C PRO A 54 -29.45 11.54 15.65
N ALA A 55 -28.75 12.66 15.62
CA ALA A 55 -27.29 12.76 15.57
C ALA A 55 -26.60 12.06 16.75
N VAL A 56 -25.65 11.19 16.46
CA VAL A 56 -24.73 10.59 17.43
C VAL A 56 -23.64 11.62 17.76
N GLN A 57 -23.47 11.90 19.05
CA GLN A 57 -22.41 12.78 19.55
C GLN A 57 -21.02 12.14 19.35
N PRO A 58 -20.00 12.90 18.92
CA PRO A 58 -18.66 12.39 18.73
C PRO A 58 -18.01 12.04 20.08
N VAL A 59 -17.53 10.79 20.17
CA VAL A 59 -16.65 10.34 21.25
C VAL A 59 -15.27 10.97 21.04
N ALA A 60 -14.78 11.70 22.04
CA ALA A 60 -13.50 12.38 22.00
C ALA A 60 -12.34 11.38 21.83
N GLN A 61 -11.55 11.55 20.77
CA GLN A 61 -10.27 10.86 20.59
C GLN A 61 -9.24 11.37 21.62
N PRO A 62 -8.38 10.49 22.15
CA PRO A 62 -7.29 10.90 23.02
C PRO A 62 -6.22 11.65 22.20
N VAL A 63 -5.97 12.89 22.61
CA VAL A 63 -4.92 13.76 22.08
C VAL A 63 -3.55 13.13 22.38
N ILE A 64 -2.87 12.64 21.35
CA ILE A 64 -1.45 12.26 21.46
C ILE A 64 -0.66 13.56 21.54
N ALA A 65 -0.05 13.80 22.71
CA ALA A 65 0.81 14.95 22.97
C ALA A 65 2.01 14.93 22.02
N ALA A 66 2.17 16.02 21.26
CA ALA A 66 3.32 16.24 20.41
C ALA A 66 4.62 16.27 21.23
N ALA A 67 5.61 15.51 20.77
CA ALA A 67 6.96 15.53 21.31
C ALA A 67 7.61 16.92 21.14
N PRO A 68 8.42 17.39 22.11
CA PRO A 68 9.02 18.72 22.06
C PRO A 68 10.07 18.82 20.94
N ALA A 69 9.97 19.92 20.18
CA ALA A 69 10.93 20.32 19.17
C ALA A 69 12.33 20.54 19.79
N MET A 70 13.35 19.87 19.23
CA MET A 70 14.73 20.14 19.60
C MET A 70 15.15 21.51 19.08
N ALA A 71 15.55 22.36 20.01
CA ALA A 71 16.08 23.69 19.76
C ALA A 71 17.42 23.61 19.00
N ALA A 72 17.57 24.46 17.98
CA ALA A 72 18.83 24.73 17.32
C ALA A 72 19.80 25.46 18.27
N PRO A 73 21.09 25.10 18.33
CA PRO A 73 22.07 25.88 19.06
C PRO A 73 22.42 27.17 18.30
N VAL A 74 22.31 28.27 19.05
CA VAL A 74 22.55 29.66 18.66
C VAL A 74 24.05 29.89 18.44
N ALA A 75 24.36 30.74 17.45
CA ALA A 75 25.69 31.21 17.14
C ALA A 75 26.25 32.18 18.20
N ALA A 76 27.59 32.18 18.28
CA ALA A 76 28.49 33.28 18.63
C ALA A 76 28.57 33.77 20.09
N VAL A 77 29.77 33.60 20.70
CA VAL A 77 30.47 34.67 21.44
C VAL A 77 31.99 34.47 21.31
N ALA A 78 32.69 35.48 20.82
CA ALA A 78 34.08 35.81 21.15
C ALA A 78 34.05 37.15 21.91
N PRO A 79 35.15 37.69 22.48
CA PRO A 79 36.38 37.12 23.04
C PRO A 79 36.61 37.60 24.51
N ILE A 80 37.55 37.01 25.26
CA ILE A 80 38.24 37.73 26.35
C ILE A 80 39.72 37.37 26.32
N GLU A 81 40.54 38.39 26.05
CA GLU A 81 41.99 38.39 26.16
C GLU A 81 42.43 38.30 27.62
N ALA A 82 43.50 37.54 27.88
CA ALA A 82 44.28 37.63 29.12
C ALA A 82 45.78 37.71 28.77
N PRO A 83 46.59 38.48 29.51
CA PRO A 83 47.95 38.80 29.10
C PRO A 83 48.99 37.82 29.66
N GLY A 84 49.82 37.33 28.74
CA GLY A 84 51.29 37.32 28.90
C GLY A 84 51.93 36.32 29.87
N THR A 85 52.51 35.27 29.32
CA THR A 85 53.86 34.81 29.72
C THR A 85 54.64 34.39 28.47
N PRO A 86 55.91 34.80 28.32
CA PRO A 86 56.72 34.46 27.15
C PRO A 86 57.23 33.02 27.27
N GLN A 87 56.73 32.11 26.42
CA GLN A 87 57.40 30.82 26.20
C GLN A 87 58.27 30.87 24.94
N PRO A 88 59.51 30.38 25.01
CA PRO A 88 60.44 30.42 23.90
C PRO A 88 60.06 29.40 22.82
N ASN A 89 59.86 29.93 21.62
CA ASN A 89 60.08 29.34 20.31
C ASN A 89 60.57 27.87 20.31
N ALA A 90 59.65 26.97 20.01
CA ALA A 90 59.94 25.73 19.31
C ALA A 90 58.86 25.51 18.26
N TYR A 91 58.89 26.33 17.19
CA TYR A 91 58.22 26.01 15.93
C TYR A 91 58.92 24.78 15.32
N ALA A 92 58.58 23.59 15.83
CA ALA A 92 58.70 22.41 15.00
C ALA A 92 57.65 22.56 13.89
N PRO A 93 58.02 22.44 12.60
CA PRO A 93 57.02 22.39 11.55
C PRO A 93 56.07 21.26 11.91
N MET A 94 54.81 21.57 12.17
CA MET A 94 53.79 20.54 12.18
C MET A 94 53.88 19.93 10.79
N ALA A 95 54.44 18.72 10.70
CA ALA A 95 54.34 17.92 9.51
C ALA A 95 52.86 17.89 9.21
N ALA A 96 52.45 18.54 8.12
CA ALA A 96 51.09 18.48 7.65
C ALA A 96 50.78 16.99 7.57
N THR A 97 49.93 16.49 8.47
CA THR A 97 49.39 15.14 8.38
C THR A 97 48.92 15.03 6.95
N PRO A 98 49.54 14.17 6.12
CA PRO A 98 49.16 14.08 4.72
C PRO A 98 47.66 13.85 4.72
N LEU A 99 46.91 14.79 4.14
CA LEU A 99 45.51 14.57 3.80
C LEU A 99 45.51 13.22 3.09
N PRO A 100 44.74 12.23 3.57
CA PRO A 100 44.77 10.89 3.00
C PRO A 100 44.59 11.04 1.50
N THR A 101 45.62 10.64 0.75
CA THR A 101 45.69 10.65 -0.71
C THR A 101 44.72 9.64 -1.33
N GLY A 102 43.73 9.16 -0.56
CA GLY A 102 42.56 8.44 -1.05
C GLY A 102 41.61 9.43 -1.72
N GLY A 103 42.05 10.00 -2.84
CA GLY A 103 41.15 10.72 -3.73
C GLY A 103 40.06 9.74 -4.17
N THR A 104 38.81 10.05 -3.85
CA THR A 104 37.66 9.31 -4.36
C THR A 104 37.81 9.12 -5.85
N THR A 105 37.94 7.88 -6.30
CA THR A 105 37.95 7.61 -7.71
C THR A 105 36.56 7.97 -8.28
N PRO A 106 36.50 8.38 -9.56
CA PRO A 106 35.21 8.55 -10.22
C PRO A 106 34.37 7.25 -10.20
N MET A 107 35.01 6.09 -10.07
CA MET A 107 34.37 4.79 -10.00
C MET A 107 33.56 4.60 -8.71
N MET A 108 34.11 5.01 -7.56
CA MET A 108 33.39 4.96 -6.28
C MET A 108 32.16 5.88 -6.28
N TRP A 109 32.26 7.09 -6.83
CA TRP A 109 31.10 7.97 -6.98
C TRP A 109 30.06 7.42 -7.96
N GLY A 110 30.51 6.74 -9.02
CA GLY A 110 29.63 5.98 -9.91
C GLY A 110 28.84 4.91 -9.16
N ALA A 111 29.51 4.14 -8.27
CA ALA A 111 28.87 3.15 -7.43
C ALA A 111 27.81 3.78 -6.49
N VAL A 112 28.16 4.90 -5.83
CA VAL A 112 27.23 5.65 -4.96
C VAL A 112 26.02 6.17 -5.74
N ALA A 113 26.22 6.70 -6.95
CA ALA A 113 25.10 7.14 -7.78
C ALA A 113 24.19 5.96 -8.17
N CYS A 114 24.77 4.82 -8.59
CA CYS A 114 24.00 3.63 -8.94
C CYS A 114 23.16 3.09 -7.78
N ILE A 115 23.71 2.99 -6.56
CA ILE A 115 22.95 2.48 -5.40
C ILE A 115 21.84 3.46 -4.97
N VAL A 116 22.04 4.78 -5.14
CA VAL A 116 21.00 5.78 -4.86
C VAL A 116 19.84 5.65 -5.85
N PHE A 117 20.13 5.55 -7.15
CA PHE A 117 19.08 5.31 -8.15
C PHE A 117 18.38 3.97 -7.95
N ALA A 118 19.12 2.93 -7.57
CA ALA A 118 18.55 1.64 -7.22
C ALA A 118 17.54 1.75 -6.07
N LEU A 119 17.88 2.48 -5.01
CA LEU A 119 16.98 2.74 -3.89
C LEU A 119 15.72 3.49 -4.32
N LEU A 120 15.87 4.57 -5.10
CA LEU A 120 14.73 5.34 -5.59
C LEU A 120 13.78 4.47 -6.43
N LEU A 121 14.33 3.65 -7.33
CA LEU A 121 13.53 2.74 -8.16
C LEU A 121 12.90 1.60 -7.33
N SER A 122 13.59 1.07 -6.33
CA SER A 122 13.04 0.08 -5.41
C SER A 122 11.86 0.64 -4.62
N MET A 123 11.98 1.88 -4.13
CA MET A 123 10.89 2.59 -3.44
C MET A 123 9.73 2.90 -4.39
N ALA A 124 10.02 3.31 -5.63
CA ALA A 124 8.99 3.50 -6.65
C ALA A 124 8.29 2.18 -7.00
N GLY A 125 9.02 1.05 -7.00
CA GLY A 125 8.47 -0.30 -7.10
C GLY A 125 7.53 -0.60 -5.94
N GLN A 126 7.96 -0.40 -4.69
CA GLN A 126 7.15 -0.68 -3.49
C GLN A 126 5.78 0.03 -3.49
N PHE A 127 5.75 1.28 -3.94
CA PHE A 127 4.53 2.09 -3.96
C PHE A 127 3.89 2.20 -5.34
N SER A 128 4.33 1.38 -6.31
CA SER A 128 3.70 1.34 -7.63
C SER A 128 2.35 0.64 -7.54
N HIS A 129 1.32 1.29 -8.05
CA HIS A 129 0.00 0.69 -8.26
C HIS A 129 -0.10 -0.08 -9.59
N THR A 130 1.03 -0.29 -10.28
CA THR A 130 1.09 -0.86 -11.64
C THR A 130 2.16 -1.96 -11.72
N TRP A 131 2.05 -2.98 -10.87
CA TRP A 131 2.78 -4.24 -10.97
C TRP A 131 2.14 -5.20 -11.97
N LEU A 132 0.82 -5.28 -11.97
CA LEU A 132 0.01 -6.02 -12.92
C LEU A 132 -0.86 -5.05 -13.71
N VAL A 133 -0.90 -5.21 -15.03
CA VAL A 133 -1.78 -4.45 -15.93
C VAL A 133 -2.68 -5.44 -16.63
N ASN A 134 -4.00 -5.25 -16.53
CA ASN A 134 -4.96 -6.01 -17.32
C ASN A 134 -5.03 -5.40 -18.73
N ASN A 135 -4.75 -6.19 -19.77
CA ASN A 135 -4.76 -5.75 -21.16
C ASN A 135 -6.07 -6.05 -21.89
N GLU A 136 -7.07 -6.62 -21.21
CA GLU A 136 -8.40 -6.78 -21.79
C GLU A 136 -8.95 -5.41 -22.21
N GLU A 137 -9.46 -5.33 -23.44
CA GLU A 137 -9.91 -4.06 -24.07
C GLU A 137 -11.01 -3.35 -23.26
N ASP A 138 -11.73 -4.09 -22.41
CA ASP A 138 -12.83 -3.61 -21.59
C ASP A 138 -12.48 -3.44 -20.10
N ALA A 139 -11.23 -3.72 -19.68
CA ALA A 139 -10.83 -3.71 -18.27
C ALA A 139 -10.70 -2.30 -17.64
N GLY A 140 -11.02 -1.23 -18.39
CA GLY A 140 -11.27 0.11 -17.84
C GLY A 140 -10.11 0.72 -17.04
N GLY A 141 -8.86 0.48 -17.45
CA GLY A 141 -7.68 1.03 -16.78
C GLY A 141 -7.41 0.43 -15.39
N LEU A 142 -7.89 -0.80 -15.14
CA LEU A 142 -7.62 -1.53 -13.90
C LEU A 142 -6.16 -2.00 -13.85
N THR A 143 -5.47 -1.62 -12.79
CA THR A 143 -4.07 -1.96 -12.52
C THR A 143 -3.93 -2.41 -11.08
N ALA A 144 -3.01 -3.35 -10.82
CA ALA A 144 -2.71 -3.84 -9.48
C ALA A 144 -1.29 -3.45 -9.08
N GLY A 145 -1.12 -2.93 -7.87
CA GLY A 145 0.17 -2.86 -7.18
C GLY A 145 0.49 -4.18 -6.47
N LEU A 146 1.43 -4.13 -5.52
CA LEU A 146 1.73 -5.30 -4.67
C LEU A 146 0.55 -5.65 -3.75
N THR A 147 -0.07 -4.67 -3.11
CA THR A 147 -1.20 -4.90 -2.19
C THR A 147 -2.40 -3.99 -2.47
N THR A 148 -2.27 -3.11 -3.46
CA THR A 148 -3.30 -2.11 -3.80
C THR A 148 -3.91 -2.41 -5.16
N VAL A 149 -5.17 -2.06 -5.37
CA VAL A 149 -5.78 -1.99 -6.69
C VAL A 149 -5.99 -0.53 -7.08
N ARG A 150 -5.85 -0.21 -8.38
CA ARG A 150 -6.10 1.11 -8.94
C ARG A 150 -7.00 0.99 -10.17
N ALA A 151 -8.04 1.81 -10.23
CA ALA A 151 -8.90 1.97 -11.40
C ALA A 151 -8.76 3.40 -11.92
N ASP A 152 -8.54 3.55 -13.22
CA ASP A 152 -8.57 4.84 -13.91
C ASP A 152 -9.79 4.92 -14.83
N CYS A 153 -10.90 5.41 -14.27
CA CYS A 153 -12.17 5.48 -14.96
C CYS A 153 -12.15 6.41 -16.19
N SER A 154 -11.12 7.25 -16.36
CA SER A 154 -10.99 8.10 -17.56
C SER A 154 -10.65 7.29 -18.82
N GLU A 155 -10.09 6.10 -18.64
CA GLU A 155 -9.73 5.14 -19.68
C GLU A 155 -10.88 4.18 -20.03
N ALA A 156 -12.02 4.27 -19.34
CA ALA A 156 -13.17 3.43 -19.63
C ALA A 156 -13.70 3.64 -21.06
N ASN A 157 -13.86 2.53 -21.79
CA ASN A 157 -14.38 2.53 -23.15
C ASN A 157 -15.92 2.53 -23.15
N PRO A 158 -16.56 3.22 -24.11
CA PRO A 158 -18.01 3.21 -24.22
C PRO A 158 -18.50 1.79 -24.56
N VAL A 159 -19.54 1.33 -23.86
CA VAL A 159 -20.24 0.07 -24.14
C VAL A 159 -21.48 0.37 -24.97
N ASP A 160 -21.89 -0.56 -25.85
CA ASP A 160 -23.05 -0.40 -26.71
C ASP A 160 -24.29 0.11 -25.94
N GLY A 161 -24.82 1.25 -26.38
CA GLY A 161 -25.99 1.90 -25.77
C GLY A 161 -25.68 2.90 -24.66
N PHE A 162 -24.41 3.08 -24.29
CA PHE A 162 -23.97 4.08 -23.29
C PHE A 162 -22.96 5.06 -23.89
N THR A 163 -23.07 6.31 -23.48
CA THR A 163 -22.07 7.34 -23.77
C THR A 163 -20.81 7.11 -22.93
N LYS A 164 -19.66 7.61 -23.40
CA LYS A 164 -18.42 7.56 -22.62
C LYS A 164 -18.59 8.13 -21.21
N GLN A 165 -19.34 9.23 -21.07
CA GLN A 165 -19.55 9.87 -19.77
C GLN A 165 -20.35 8.96 -18.83
N GLU A 166 -21.39 8.28 -19.32
CA GLU A 166 -22.18 7.35 -18.51
C GLU A 166 -21.34 6.17 -18.02
N VAL A 167 -20.43 5.63 -18.86
CA VAL A 167 -19.53 4.55 -18.44
C VAL A 167 -18.49 5.04 -17.42
N VAL A 168 -17.92 6.23 -17.63
CA VAL A 168 -17.01 6.87 -16.66
C VAL A 168 -17.73 7.06 -15.32
N ASP A 169 -18.95 7.56 -15.35
CA ASP A 169 -19.76 7.84 -14.17
C ASP A 169 -20.12 6.55 -13.41
N GLN A 170 -20.43 5.49 -14.16
CA GLN A 170 -20.63 4.15 -13.61
C GLN A 170 -19.35 3.62 -12.97
N CYS A 171 -18.21 3.68 -13.67
CA CYS A 171 -16.92 3.22 -13.14
C CYS A 171 -16.57 3.93 -11.83
N LYS A 172 -16.79 5.25 -11.73
CA LYS A 172 -16.57 6.03 -10.51
C LYS A 172 -17.42 5.52 -9.35
N ALA A 173 -18.72 5.38 -9.56
CA ALA A 173 -19.63 4.91 -8.53
C ALA A 173 -19.24 3.51 -8.05
N PHE A 174 -18.99 2.59 -8.99
CA PHE A 174 -18.61 1.21 -8.66
C PHE A 174 -17.25 1.12 -7.95
N SER A 175 -16.20 1.73 -8.49
CA SER A 175 -14.87 1.69 -7.88
C SER A 175 -14.84 2.36 -6.51
N SER A 176 -15.60 3.43 -6.29
CA SER A 176 -15.69 4.09 -4.98
C SER A 176 -16.26 3.18 -3.88
N ILE A 177 -17.20 2.29 -4.23
CA ILE A 177 -17.81 1.33 -3.30
C ILE A 177 -16.90 0.11 -3.17
N LEU A 178 -16.48 -0.46 -4.31
CA LEU A 178 -15.73 -1.72 -4.32
C LEU A 178 -14.34 -1.59 -3.70
N PHE A 179 -13.70 -0.43 -3.77
CA PHE A 179 -12.36 -0.24 -3.21
C PHE A 179 -12.39 0.37 -1.81
N SER A 180 -13.57 0.55 -1.23
CA SER A 180 -13.71 1.09 0.13
C SER A 180 -13.49 0.02 1.20
N GLU A 181 -12.87 0.39 2.31
CA GLU A 181 -12.74 -0.49 3.49
C GLU A 181 -14.11 -0.86 4.07
N ASP A 182 -15.12 0.00 3.90
CA ASP A 182 -16.49 -0.18 4.37
C ASP A 182 -17.50 0.22 3.27
N MET A 183 -18.00 -0.77 2.55
CA MET A 183 -19.01 -0.59 1.49
C MET A 183 -20.29 0.09 2.00
N GLU A 184 -20.72 -0.21 3.22
CA GLU A 184 -21.95 0.34 3.78
C GLU A 184 -21.78 1.83 4.03
N ALA A 185 -20.66 2.21 4.66
CA ALA A 185 -20.32 3.62 4.88
C ALA A 185 -20.16 4.36 3.54
N ALA A 186 -19.44 3.78 2.57
CA ALA A 186 -19.25 4.38 1.26
C ALA A 186 -20.57 4.59 0.49
N SER A 187 -21.50 3.64 0.60
CA SER A 187 -22.84 3.75 -0.01
C SER A 187 -23.75 4.76 0.71
N ALA A 188 -23.53 4.96 2.01
CA ALA A 188 -24.29 5.93 2.83
C ALA A 188 -23.81 7.37 2.61
N GLU A 189 -22.55 7.56 2.23
CA GLU A 189 -22.04 8.83 1.76
C GLU A 189 -22.71 9.19 0.43
N ASN A 190 -23.76 10.02 0.49
CA ASN A 190 -24.50 10.52 -0.68
C ASN A 190 -23.65 11.50 -1.53
N LYS A 191 -22.50 11.04 -2.01
CA LYS A 191 -21.61 11.74 -2.91
C LYS A 191 -22.17 11.66 -4.32
N THR A 192 -22.23 12.79 -5.00
CA THR A 192 -22.56 12.79 -6.43
C THR A 192 -21.35 12.32 -7.22
N VAL A 193 -21.57 11.72 -8.40
CA VAL A 193 -20.49 11.23 -9.26
C VAL A 193 -19.49 12.33 -9.64
N ASP A 194 -19.94 13.59 -9.71
CA ASP A 194 -19.08 14.75 -9.94
C ASP A 194 -18.09 15.03 -8.78
N GLN A 195 -18.41 14.58 -7.57
CA GLN A 195 -17.54 14.69 -6.39
C GLN A 195 -16.54 13.52 -6.30
N ILE A 196 -16.74 12.49 -7.12
CA ILE A 196 -15.91 11.29 -7.16
C ILE A 196 -14.82 11.49 -8.23
N GLY A 197 -13.57 11.30 -7.84
CA GLY A 197 -12.41 11.42 -8.74
C GLY A 197 -12.42 10.39 -9.86
N ASN A 198 -11.62 10.59 -10.91
CA ASN A 198 -11.51 9.59 -11.99
C ASN A 198 -10.59 8.41 -11.61
N VAL A 199 -9.72 8.61 -10.62
CA VAL A 199 -8.71 7.63 -10.21
C VAL A 199 -9.04 7.18 -8.80
N HIS A 200 -9.27 5.88 -8.64
CA HIS A 200 -9.50 5.25 -7.35
C HIS A 200 -8.38 4.29 -7.03
N VAL A 201 -7.93 4.33 -5.78
CA VAL A 201 -6.95 3.40 -5.22
C VAL A 201 -7.50 2.90 -3.90
N GLY A 202 -7.44 1.59 -3.69
CA GLY A 202 -7.79 0.96 -2.43
C GLY A 202 -6.97 -0.31 -2.22
N ASP A 203 -7.19 -0.97 -1.09
CA ASP A 203 -6.55 -2.25 -0.82
C ASP A 203 -7.18 -3.35 -1.69
N TYR A 204 -6.30 -4.22 -2.21
CA TYR A 204 -6.72 -5.27 -3.14
C TYR A 204 -7.56 -6.33 -2.42
N GLU A 205 -7.29 -6.59 -1.14
CA GLU A 205 -8.08 -7.52 -0.31
C GLU A 205 -9.53 -7.04 -0.16
N ASP A 206 -9.72 -5.74 0.12
CA ASP A 206 -11.04 -5.13 0.21
C ASP A 206 -11.78 -5.23 -1.12
N TYR A 207 -11.09 -4.98 -2.23
CA TYR A 207 -11.67 -5.17 -3.55
C TYR A 207 -12.19 -6.60 -3.77
N CYS A 208 -11.39 -7.63 -3.47
CA CYS A 208 -11.81 -9.03 -3.60
C CYS A 208 -13.02 -9.36 -2.72
N ASN A 209 -12.99 -8.91 -1.46
CA ASN A 209 -14.06 -9.15 -0.49
C ASN A 209 -15.35 -8.42 -0.87
N ASN A 210 -15.24 -7.17 -1.30
CA ASN A 210 -16.36 -6.33 -1.71
C ASN A 210 -16.98 -6.82 -3.02
N MET A 211 -16.17 -7.31 -3.96
CA MET A 211 -16.67 -7.96 -5.17
C MET A 211 -17.51 -9.20 -4.83
N TYR A 212 -17.03 -10.04 -3.92
CA TYR A 212 -17.79 -11.19 -3.43
C TYR A 212 -19.08 -10.77 -2.72
N ALA A 213 -19.01 -9.79 -1.81
CA ALA A 213 -20.15 -9.28 -1.06
C ALA A 213 -21.21 -8.67 -1.99
N PHE A 214 -20.78 -7.95 -3.04
CA PHE A 214 -21.66 -7.34 -4.03
C PHE A 214 -22.37 -8.37 -4.91
N THR A 215 -21.69 -9.45 -5.30
CA THR A 215 -22.20 -10.44 -6.27
C THR A 215 -22.94 -11.61 -5.61
N SER A 216 -22.60 -11.96 -4.37
CA SER A 216 -23.20 -13.09 -3.65
C SER A 216 -24.74 -13.03 -3.52
N PRO A 217 -25.41 -11.87 -3.34
CA PRO A 217 -26.86 -11.80 -3.28
C PRO A 217 -27.54 -12.15 -4.61
N ILE A 218 -26.85 -11.92 -5.73
CA ILE A 218 -27.36 -12.23 -7.07
C ILE A 218 -27.31 -13.76 -7.32
N ALA A 219 -26.33 -14.44 -6.71
CA ALA A 219 -26.17 -15.89 -6.77
C ALA A 219 -27.00 -16.64 -5.71
N MET A 220 -27.75 -15.94 -4.84
CA MET A 220 -28.56 -16.60 -3.81
C MET A 220 -29.61 -17.52 -4.44
N GLY A 221 -29.55 -18.80 -4.07
CA GLY A 221 -30.44 -19.85 -4.61
C GLY A 221 -29.76 -20.78 -5.61
N ASP A 222 -28.55 -20.46 -6.06
CA ASP A 222 -27.70 -21.33 -6.89
C ASP A 222 -26.42 -21.67 -6.12
N GLN A 223 -26.37 -22.89 -5.56
CA GLN A 223 -25.26 -23.34 -4.73
C GLN A 223 -23.96 -23.50 -5.54
N ASP A 224 -24.07 -23.87 -6.81
CA ASP A 224 -22.92 -24.04 -7.69
C ASP A 224 -22.32 -22.67 -8.02
N ALA A 225 -23.17 -21.67 -8.32
CA ALA A 225 -22.73 -20.30 -8.54
C ALA A 225 -22.05 -19.70 -7.30
N LEU A 226 -22.60 -19.93 -6.11
CA LEU A 226 -22.03 -19.42 -4.86
C LEU A 226 -20.66 -20.07 -4.53
N SER A 227 -20.53 -21.37 -4.79
CA SER A 227 -19.25 -22.09 -4.63
C SER A 227 -18.19 -21.54 -5.58
N ASN A 228 -18.53 -21.40 -6.86
CA ASN A 228 -17.62 -20.82 -7.85
C ASN A 228 -17.22 -19.39 -7.48
N LEU A 229 -18.15 -18.59 -6.98
CA LEU A 229 -17.86 -17.22 -6.55
C LEU A 229 -16.89 -17.17 -5.36
N SER A 230 -17.00 -18.11 -4.42
CA SER A 230 -16.04 -18.22 -3.31
C SER A 230 -14.65 -18.64 -3.78
N GLU A 231 -14.57 -19.54 -4.76
CA GLU A 231 -13.29 -19.94 -5.36
C GLU A 231 -12.64 -18.76 -6.09
N VAL A 232 -13.40 -17.99 -6.87
CA VAL A 232 -12.91 -16.77 -7.53
C VAL A 232 -12.42 -15.73 -6.51
N ARG A 233 -13.12 -15.56 -5.39
CA ARG A 233 -12.68 -14.68 -4.30
C ARG A 233 -11.35 -15.17 -3.73
N ASP A 234 -11.21 -16.45 -3.45
CA ASP A 234 -10.00 -17.00 -2.85
C ASP A 234 -8.81 -16.85 -3.82
N THR A 235 -8.98 -17.16 -5.11
CA THR A 235 -7.98 -16.88 -6.16
C THR A 235 -7.65 -15.39 -6.26
N CYS A 236 -8.64 -14.50 -6.14
CA CYS A 236 -8.41 -13.05 -6.10
C CYS A 236 -7.50 -12.65 -4.92
N LEU A 237 -7.70 -13.25 -3.74
CA LEU A 237 -6.91 -12.99 -2.53
C LEU A 237 -5.48 -13.58 -2.57
N GLU A 238 -5.21 -14.55 -3.44
CA GLU A 238 -3.84 -15.05 -3.66
C GLU A 238 -2.93 -13.98 -4.29
N THR A 239 -3.48 -13.09 -5.10
CA THR A 239 -2.74 -11.99 -5.74
C THR A 239 -2.11 -11.00 -4.74
N PRO A 240 -2.86 -10.39 -3.80
CA PRO A 240 -2.28 -9.55 -2.75
C PRO A 240 -1.40 -10.34 -1.77
N ALA A 241 -1.67 -11.62 -1.53
CA ALA A 241 -0.79 -12.46 -0.71
C ALA A 241 0.60 -12.63 -1.35
N ALA A 242 0.64 -12.88 -2.68
CA ALA A 242 1.86 -12.92 -3.47
C ALA A 242 2.61 -11.57 -3.43
N GLY A 243 1.87 -10.46 -3.61
CA GLY A 243 2.46 -9.12 -3.57
C GLY A 243 2.92 -8.69 -2.18
N SER A 244 2.24 -9.08 -1.10
CA SER A 244 2.71 -8.89 0.27
C SER A 244 4.02 -9.64 0.52
N THR A 245 4.10 -10.91 0.09
CA THR A 245 5.32 -11.72 0.21
C THR A 245 6.49 -11.13 -0.59
N GLY A 246 6.24 -10.79 -1.87
CA GLY A 246 7.22 -10.12 -2.72
C GLY A 246 7.66 -8.76 -2.14
N GLY A 247 6.72 -7.98 -1.63
CA GLY A 247 6.95 -6.69 -0.98
C GLY A 247 7.84 -6.79 0.26
N MET A 248 7.67 -7.81 1.08
CA MET A 248 8.55 -8.07 2.24
C MET A 248 9.99 -8.37 1.82
N VAL A 249 10.18 -9.21 0.80
CA VAL A 249 11.52 -9.48 0.23
C VAL A 249 12.13 -8.19 -0.35
N LEU A 250 11.31 -7.40 -1.06
CA LEU A 250 11.75 -6.13 -1.63
C LEU A 250 12.17 -5.14 -0.53
N TRP A 251 11.49 -5.10 0.61
CA TRP A 251 11.87 -4.28 1.76
C TRP A 251 13.24 -4.69 2.32
N LEU A 252 13.52 -5.99 2.43
CA LEU A 252 14.84 -6.49 2.82
C LEU A 252 15.92 -6.06 1.83
N GLY A 253 15.63 -6.13 0.53
CA GLY A 253 16.50 -5.61 -0.53
C GLY A 253 16.75 -4.10 -0.38
N SER A 254 15.71 -3.30 -0.20
CA SER A 254 15.81 -1.84 0.01
C SER A 254 16.63 -1.47 1.24
N ILE A 255 16.40 -2.13 2.38
CA ILE A 255 17.18 -1.90 3.60
C ILE A 255 18.65 -2.28 3.37
N GLY A 256 18.91 -3.40 2.70
CA GLY A 256 20.27 -3.81 2.31
C GLY A 256 20.95 -2.77 1.42
N ALA A 257 20.25 -2.21 0.44
CA ALA A 257 20.78 -1.17 -0.44
C ALA A 257 21.04 0.14 0.32
N LEU A 258 20.20 0.49 1.30
CA LEU A 258 20.40 1.66 2.15
C LEU A 258 21.66 1.51 3.01
N LEU A 259 21.86 0.34 3.62
CA LEU A 259 23.09 0.02 4.35
C LEU A 259 24.30 0.05 3.43
N GLY A 260 24.20 -0.53 2.23
CA GLY A 260 25.24 -0.46 1.20
C GLY A 260 25.60 0.97 0.81
N MET A 261 24.59 1.83 0.61
CA MET A 261 24.78 3.26 0.33
C MET A 261 25.55 3.96 1.45
N VAL A 262 25.17 3.76 2.71
CA VAL A 262 25.86 4.37 3.86
C VAL A 262 27.32 3.89 3.94
N MET A 263 27.57 2.60 3.76
CA MET A 263 28.91 2.02 3.79
C MET A 263 29.79 2.54 2.65
N LEU A 264 29.27 2.57 1.42
CA LEU A 264 29.99 3.06 0.25
C LEU A 264 30.28 4.56 0.32
N SER A 265 29.31 5.35 0.75
CA SER A 265 29.49 6.80 0.90
C SER A 265 30.48 7.17 2.01
N ALA A 266 30.50 6.43 3.12
CA ALA A 266 31.52 6.61 4.17
C ALA A 266 32.92 6.33 3.63
N GLY A 267 33.10 5.20 2.90
CA GLY A 267 34.35 4.86 2.25
C GLY A 267 34.80 5.92 1.25
N ALA A 268 33.87 6.47 0.46
CA ALA A 268 34.17 7.56 -0.46
C ALA A 268 34.68 8.81 0.28
N ILE A 269 34.08 9.21 1.39
CA ILE A 269 34.50 10.41 2.13
C ILE A 269 35.78 10.17 2.96
N GLY A 270 36.38 8.97 2.88
CA GLY A 270 37.56 8.59 3.66
C GLY A 270 37.25 8.44 5.16
N ARG A 271 35.98 8.24 5.52
CA ARG A 271 35.54 7.98 6.88
C ARG A 271 35.58 6.48 7.13
N THR A 272 36.25 6.06 8.19
CA THR A 272 36.20 4.68 8.66
C THR A 272 34.97 4.46 9.52
N LEU A 273 34.20 3.42 9.22
CA LEU A 273 33.08 3.01 10.05
C LEU A 273 33.57 2.03 11.12
N PRO A 274 32.84 1.88 12.25
CA PRO A 274 33.12 0.84 13.22
C PRO A 274 33.21 -0.54 12.54
N ALA A 275 34.16 -1.37 12.97
CA ALA A 275 34.42 -2.70 12.43
C ALA A 275 34.81 -2.73 10.92
N GLU A 276 35.34 -1.63 10.37
CA GLU A 276 35.75 -1.53 8.96
C GLU A 276 34.58 -1.83 7.99
N ALA A 277 33.36 -1.46 8.39
CA ALA A 277 32.14 -1.76 7.63
C ALA A 277 32.15 -1.20 6.21
N GLU A 278 32.93 -0.15 5.92
CA GLU A 278 33.11 0.39 4.57
C GLU A 278 33.63 -0.66 3.57
N LYS A 279 34.41 -1.66 4.03
CA LYS A 279 34.94 -2.73 3.17
C LYS A 279 33.84 -3.70 2.71
N HIS A 280 32.73 -3.75 3.44
CA HIS A 280 31.60 -4.64 3.18
C HIS A 280 30.53 -4.02 2.27
N GLY A 281 30.57 -2.71 2.01
CA GLY A 281 29.57 -2.01 1.18
C GLY A 281 29.37 -2.63 -0.21
N LYS A 282 30.45 -3.15 -0.82
CA LYS A 282 30.41 -3.85 -2.11
C LYS A 282 29.51 -5.10 -2.09
N TRP A 283 29.57 -5.88 -1.01
CA TRP A 283 28.78 -7.09 -0.84
C TRP A 283 27.34 -6.76 -0.48
N ALA A 284 27.14 -5.73 0.36
CA ALA A 284 25.80 -5.25 0.69
C ALA A 284 25.03 -4.80 -0.56
N GLY A 285 25.66 -4.03 -1.46
CA GLY A 285 25.05 -3.61 -2.73
C GLY A 285 24.69 -4.80 -3.64
N MET A 286 25.59 -5.77 -3.81
CA MET A 286 25.32 -6.98 -4.61
C MET A 286 24.18 -7.81 -4.01
N ALA A 287 24.22 -8.07 -2.70
CA ALA A 287 23.20 -8.86 -2.02
C ALA A 287 21.82 -8.18 -2.08
N ALA A 288 21.78 -6.85 -1.88
CA ALA A 288 20.56 -6.06 -2.01
C ALA A 288 19.95 -6.16 -3.41
N GLY A 289 20.76 -6.03 -4.46
CA GLY A 289 20.28 -6.14 -5.83
C GLY A 289 19.75 -7.55 -6.16
N VAL A 290 20.41 -8.60 -5.66
CA VAL A 290 19.89 -9.98 -5.78
C VAL A 290 18.55 -10.14 -5.06
N LEU A 291 18.41 -9.58 -3.85
CA LEU A 291 17.13 -9.62 -3.12
C LEU A 291 16.01 -8.87 -3.85
N MET A 292 16.29 -7.73 -4.46
CA MET A 292 15.30 -7.00 -5.28
C MET A 292 14.83 -7.82 -6.49
N LEU A 293 15.75 -8.50 -7.19
CA LEU A 293 15.39 -9.39 -8.30
C LEU A 293 14.64 -10.64 -7.81
N LEU A 294 15.04 -11.18 -6.66
CA LEU A 294 14.36 -12.31 -6.03
C LEU A 294 12.94 -11.94 -5.58
N ALA A 295 12.70 -10.70 -5.15
CA ALA A 295 11.35 -10.22 -4.83
C ALA A 295 10.41 -10.30 -6.04
N VAL A 296 10.87 -9.87 -7.21
CA VAL A 296 10.10 -9.98 -8.47
C VAL A 296 9.85 -11.45 -8.83
N LEU A 297 10.87 -12.30 -8.69
CA LEU A 297 10.72 -13.74 -8.98
C LEU A 297 9.74 -14.41 -8.01
N VAL A 298 9.83 -14.13 -6.72
CA VAL A 298 8.93 -14.67 -5.69
C VAL A 298 7.50 -14.22 -5.94
N TRP A 299 7.29 -12.92 -6.20
CA TRP A 299 5.99 -12.40 -6.58
C TRP A 299 5.42 -13.13 -7.79
N TRP A 300 6.20 -13.24 -8.87
CA TRP A 300 5.80 -13.91 -10.11
C TRP A 300 5.44 -15.39 -9.90
N LEU A 301 6.20 -16.12 -9.09
CA LEU A 301 5.95 -17.53 -8.81
C LEU A 301 4.75 -17.79 -7.89
N LEU A 302 4.34 -16.78 -7.12
CA LEU A 302 3.21 -16.87 -6.21
C LEU A 302 1.91 -16.32 -6.83
N LEU A 303 1.98 -15.68 -8.00
CA LEU A 303 0.78 -15.23 -8.69
C LEU A 303 -0.09 -16.43 -9.08
N PRO A 304 -1.42 -16.34 -8.89
CA PRO A 304 -2.32 -17.36 -9.38
C PRO A 304 -2.33 -17.38 -10.91
N ASP A 305 -2.50 -18.57 -11.49
CA ASP A 305 -2.77 -18.71 -12.92
C ASP A 305 -4.20 -18.21 -13.18
N THR A 306 -4.32 -17.02 -13.79
CA THR A 306 -5.60 -16.46 -14.21
C THR A 306 -5.76 -16.55 -15.71
N ASP A 307 -6.98 -16.79 -16.20
CA ASP A 307 -7.28 -16.75 -17.64
C ASP A 307 -7.23 -15.34 -18.26
N ALA A 308 -7.06 -14.29 -17.43
CA ALA A 308 -7.01 -12.91 -17.87
C ALA A 308 -5.66 -12.56 -18.55
N ASP A 309 -5.73 -11.79 -19.64
CA ASP A 309 -4.57 -11.31 -20.38
C ASP A 309 -3.81 -10.22 -19.60
N THR A 310 -3.04 -10.64 -18.60
CA THR A 310 -2.27 -9.75 -17.72
C THR A 310 -0.81 -9.58 -18.16
N SER A 311 -0.24 -8.43 -17.87
CA SER A 311 1.17 -8.14 -18.15
C SER A 311 1.88 -7.44 -17.00
N ALA A 312 3.21 -7.59 -16.97
CA ALA A 312 4.07 -6.91 -15.99
C ALA A 312 4.07 -5.40 -16.23
N GLY A 313 3.57 -4.65 -15.24
CA GLY A 313 3.51 -3.20 -15.29
C GLY A 313 4.82 -2.52 -14.88
N MET A 314 4.79 -1.18 -14.78
CA MET A 314 5.98 -0.36 -14.50
C MET A 314 6.64 -0.70 -13.16
N GLY A 315 5.87 -1.09 -12.13
CA GLY A 315 6.41 -1.46 -10.81
C GLY A 315 7.45 -2.58 -10.87
N VAL A 316 7.19 -3.59 -11.70
CA VAL A 316 8.11 -4.71 -11.95
C VAL A 316 9.40 -4.21 -12.60
N TRP A 317 9.29 -3.44 -13.68
CA TRP A 317 10.44 -2.97 -14.43
C TRP A 317 11.31 -1.99 -13.64
N MET A 318 10.70 -1.11 -12.85
CA MET A 318 11.44 -0.24 -11.92
C MET A 318 12.24 -1.07 -10.91
N THR A 319 11.64 -2.10 -10.34
CA THR A 319 12.30 -2.98 -9.38
C THR A 319 13.46 -3.77 -10.02
N VAL A 320 13.26 -4.29 -11.23
CA VAL A 320 14.31 -4.99 -11.98
C VAL A 320 15.49 -4.07 -12.29
N LEU A 321 15.22 -2.87 -12.81
CA LEU A 321 16.26 -1.87 -13.08
C LEU A 321 16.99 -1.46 -11.79
N GLY A 322 16.25 -1.28 -10.69
CA GLY A 322 16.81 -1.02 -9.37
C GLY A 322 17.75 -2.14 -8.89
N GLY A 323 17.31 -3.39 -9.01
CA GLY A 323 18.11 -4.56 -8.66
C GLY A 323 19.41 -4.66 -9.46
N VAL A 324 19.34 -4.44 -10.78
CA VAL A 324 20.52 -4.44 -11.65
C VAL A 324 21.49 -3.30 -11.28
N LEU A 325 20.99 -2.08 -11.04
CA LEU A 325 21.81 -0.94 -10.64
C LEU A 325 22.50 -1.18 -9.28
N ALA A 326 21.83 -1.82 -8.33
CA ALA A 326 22.44 -2.20 -7.04
C ALA A 326 23.58 -3.22 -7.22
N ILE A 327 23.41 -4.20 -8.09
CA ILE A 327 24.48 -5.16 -8.44
C ILE A 327 25.66 -4.42 -9.10
N VAL A 328 25.38 -3.56 -10.08
CA VAL A 328 26.41 -2.76 -10.75
C VAL A 328 27.16 -1.88 -9.75
N ALA A 329 26.47 -1.24 -8.81
CA ALA A 329 27.10 -0.46 -7.74
C ALA A 329 28.09 -1.30 -6.93
N GLY A 330 27.69 -2.51 -6.52
CA GLY A 330 28.56 -3.42 -5.79
C GLY A 330 29.77 -3.89 -6.61
N VAL A 331 29.60 -4.16 -7.90
CA VAL A 331 30.69 -4.53 -8.83
C VAL A 331 31.66 -3.36 -9.03
N LEU A 332 31.16 -2.15 -9.24
CA LEU A 332 31.99 -0.95 -9.37
C LEU A 332 32.84 -0.72 -8.12
N ALA A 333 32.24 -0.82 -6.94
CA ALA A 333 32.94 -0.73 -5.66
C ALA A 333 33.96 -1.87 -5.45
N PHE A 334 33.71 -3.05 -6.01
CA PHE A 334 34.67 -4.16 -5.96
C PHE A 334 35.88 -3.92 -6.86
N LEU A 335 35.66 -3.40 -8.07
CA LEU A 335 36.72 -3.11 -9.03
C LEU A 335 37.61 -1.95 -8.60
N ASP A 336 37.05 -0.97 -7.86
CA ASP A 336 37.80 0.16 -7.31
C ASP A 336 38.89 -0.23 -6.30
N GLN A 337 38.77 -1.42 -5.70
CA GLN A 337 39.73 -1.93 -4.71
C GLN A 337 40.95 -2.63 -5.35
N LYS A 338 41.00 -2.75 -6.68
CA LYS A 338 42.10 -3.39 -7.41
C LYS A 338 43.05 -2.36 -7.99
#